data_AF-A0A9X9X0S8-F1
#
_entry.id   AF-A0A9X9X0S8-F1
#
_cell.length_a   1.000
_cell.length_b   1.000
_cell.length_c   1.000
_cell.angle_alpha   90.00
_cell.angle_beta   90.00
_cell.angle_gamma   90.00
#
_symmetry.space_group_name_H-M   'P 1'
#
loop_
_entity.id
_entity.type
_entity.pdbx_description
1 polymer ?
#
loop_
_entity_poly.entity_id
_entity_poly.type
_entity_poly.pdbx_seq_one_letter_code
_entity_poly.pdbx_strand_id
1 'polypeptide(L)'
;MHLREMLKRVLRRRDRGVSALEFAIVMPLLMFIMVAIADYGNALQQLVRLETAARAGAQVAFTHPGDTQFNVNDPNATLVKNTVLASLQGWPAAPTCINGAGNGVCVTYAAWCQCPQSGNAAGTSFAYDCSANSPPCEDFERYASVTVTRNYTRLAVVPISTLRGNVEIRVR
;
A
#
# COMPACT_ATOMS: atom_id res chain seq x y z
N MET A 1 68.71 -18.07 -21.47
CA MET A 1 67.95 -16.88 -21.02
C MET A 1 66.47 -16.84 -21.49
N HIS A 2 66.08 -17.44 -22.62
CA HIS A 2 64.69 -17.32 -23.15
C HIS A 2 63.57 -18.02 -22.35
N LEU A 3 63.85 -19.12 -21.63
CA LEU A 3 62.82 -19.86 -20.90
C LEU A 3 62.21 -19.06 -19.73
N ARG A 4 63.02 -18.23 -19.06
CA ARG A 4 62.57 -17.37 -17.96
C ARG A 4 61.58 -16.30 -18.41
N GLU A 5 61.76 -15.76 -19.62
CA GLU A 5 60.84 -14.75 -20.15
C GLU A 5 59.57 -15.33 -20.75
N MET A 6 59.61 -16.58 -21.23
CA MET A 6 58.41 -17.34 -21.60
C MET A 6 57.53 -17.62 -20.37
N LEU A 7 58.11 -18.07 -19.26
CA LEU A 7 57.39 -18.34 -18.00
C LEU A 7 56.73 -17.09 -17.40
N LYS A 8 57.44 -15.95 -17.38
CA LYS A 8 56.87 -14.67 -16.92
C LYS A 8 55.67 -14.21 -17.76
N ARG A 9 55.69 -14.41 -19.09
CA ARG A 9 54.55 -14.06 -19.96
C ARG A 9 53.32 -14.94 -19.71
N VAL A 10 53.51 -16.24 -19.44
CA VAL A 10 52.41 -17.17 -19.14
C VAL A 10 51.80 -16.88 -17.77
N LEU A 11 52.62 -16.66 -16.74
CA LEU A 11 52.15 -16.28 -15.40
C LEU A 11 51.37 -14.97 -15.42
N ARG A 12 51.88 -13.95 -16.12
CA ARG A 12 51.23 -12.64 -16.25
C ARG A 12 49.92 -12.67 -17.07
N ARG A 13 49.72 -13.69 -17.93
CA ARG A 13 48.43 -13.95 -18.58
C ARG A 13 47.45 -14.69 -17.65
N ARG A 14 47.95 -15.53 -16.74
CA ARG A 14 47.15 -16.27 -15.77
C ARG A 14 46.54 -15.35 -14.72
N ASP A 15 47.29 -14.36 -14.24
CA ASP A 15 46.81 -13.38 -13.25
C ASP A 15 45.62 -12.55 -13.77
N ARG A 16 45.56 -12.28 -15.09
CA ARG A 16 44.44 -11.54 -15.70
C ARG A 16 43.16 -12.37 -15.83
N GLY A 17 43.28 -13.70 -15.90
CA GLY A 17 42.13 -14.61 -16.01
C GLY A 17 41.45 -14.88 -14.66
N VAL A 18 42.21 -14.83 -13.57
CA VAL A 18 41.69 -15.06 -12.21
C VAL A 18 40.75 -13.93 -11.78
N SER A 19 41.10 -12.67 -12.02
CA SER A 19 40.22 -11.53 -11.70
C SER A 19 38.90 -11.55 -12.46
N ALA A 20 38.89 -12.06 -13.71
CA ALA A 20 37.65 -12.22 -14.47
C ALA A 20 36.75 -13.30 -13.87
N LEU A 21 37.33 -14.36 -13.32
CA LEU A 21 36.60 -15.45 -12.65
C LEU A 21 36.01 -15.01 -11.31
N GLU A 22 36.77 -14.25 -10.52
CA GLU A 22 36.28 -13.66 -9.26
C GLU A 22 35.07 -12.75 -9.51
N PHE A 23 35.13 -11.90 -10.54
CA PHE A 23 34.00 -11.07 -10.92
C PHE A 23 32.81 -11.90 -11.42
N ALA A 24 33.04 -12.97 -12.19
CA ALA A 24 31.98 -13.83 -12.70
C ALA A 24 31.18 -14.52 -11.58
N ILE A 25 31.79 -14.75 -10.41
CA ILE A 25 31.11 -15.34 -9.25
C ILE A 25 30.38 -14.26 -8.43
N VAL A 26 30.93 -13.06 -8.30
CA VAL A 26 30.33 -11.96 -7.52
C VAL A 26 29.20 -11.26 -8.28
N MET A 27 29.30 -11.14 -9.61
CA MET A 27 28.33 -10.48 -10.47
C MET A 27 26.89 -11.03 -10.35
N PRO A 28 26.64 -12.36 -10.37
CA PRO A 28 25.28 -12.88 -10.20
C PRO A 28 24.68 -12.56 -8.82
N LEU A 29 25.49 -12.53 -7.76
CA LEU A 29 25.04 -12.13 -6.43
C LEU A 29 24.65 -10.65 -6.39
N LEU A 30 25.48 -9.77 -6.96
CA LEU A 30 25.19 -8.33 -7.06
C LEU A 30 23.93 -8.06 -7.89
N MET A 31 23.76 -8.78 -9.01
CA MET A 31 22.59 -8.66 -9.88
C MET A 31 21.31 -9.07 -9.15
N PHE A 32 21.36 -10.15 -8.35
CA PHE A 32 20.22 -10.58 -7.54
C PHE A 32 19.82 -9.52 -6.50
N ILE A 33 20.81 -8.94 -5.80
CA ILE A 33 20.57 -7.87 -4.82
C ILE A 33 19.98 -6.64 -5.50
N MET A 34 20.50 -6.23 -6.66
CA MET A 34 19.98 -5.08 -7.41
C MET A 34 18.53 -5.29 -7.86
N VAL A 35 18.17 -6.47 -8.35
CA VAL A 35 16.78 -6.79 -8.72
C VAL A 35 15.87 -6.74 -7.49
N ALA A 36 16.32 -7.28 -6.36
CA ALA A 36 15.55 -7.24 -5.10
C ALA A 36 15.31 -5.81 -4.62
N ILE A 37 16.33 -4.96 -4.64
CA ILE A 37 16.22 -3.54 -4.26
C ILE A 37 15.29 -2.79 -5.23
N ALA A 38 15.40 -3.03 -6.53
CA ALA A 38 14.54 -2.39 -7.53
C ALA A 38 13.06 -2.77 -7.34
N ASP A 39 12.76 -4.04 -7.08
CA ASP A 39 11.40 -4.52 -6.80
C ASP A 39 10.85 -3.88 -5.50
N TYR A 40 11.67 -3.83 -4.45
CA TYR A 40 11.26 -3.22 -3.19
C TYR A 40 11.04 -1.70 -3.32
N GLY A 41 11.92 -1.00 -4.04
CA GLY A 41 11.77 0.42 -4.32
C GLY A 41 10.49 0.74 -5.08
N ASN A 42 10.13 -0.09 -6.06
CA ASN A 42 8.86 0.05 -6.79
C ASN A 42 7.66 -0.17 -5.86
N ALA A 43 7.68 -1.21 -5.04
CA ALA A 43 6.62 -1.48 -4.06
C ALA A 43 6.41 -0.31 -3.08
N LEU A 44 7.50 0.26 -2.54
CA LEU A 44 7.44 1.41 -1.65
C LEU A 44 6.89 2.66 -2.35
N GLN A 45 7.32 2.93 -3.58
CA GLN A 45 6.80 4.05 -4.36
C GLN A 45 5.27 3.92 -4.54
N GLN A 46 4.77 2.72 -4.80
CA GLN A 46 3.34 2.47 -4.92
C GLN A 46 2.60 2.63 -3.58
N LEU A 47 3.19 2.16 -2.47
CA LEU A 47 2.61 2.31 -1.14
C LEU A 47 2.44 3.78 -0.75
N VAL A 48 3.46 4.61 -0.97
CA VAL A 48 3.39 6.06 -0.68
C VAL A 48 2.30 6.74 -1.50
N ARG A 49 2.11 6.34 -2.78
CA ARG A 49 1.01 6.84 -3.61
C ARG A 49 -0.36 6.44 -3.04
N LEU A 50 -0.52 5.20 -2.60
CA LEU A 50 -1.75 4.72 -1.97
C LEU A 50 -2.07 5.47 -0.68
N GLU A 51 -1.08 5.69 0.19
CA GLU A 51 -1.27 6.47 1.41
C GLU A 51 -1.64 7.93 1.13
N THR A 52 -0.97 8.55 0.16
CA THR A 52 -1.27 9.94 -0.24
C THR A 52 -2.71 10.06 -0.75
N ALA A 53 -3.14 9.09 -1.58
CA ALA A 53 -4.51 9.02 -2.06
C ALA A 53 -5.52 8.77 -0.93
N ALA A 54 -5.21 7.87 0.01
CA ALA A 54 -6.05 7.62 1.18
C ALA A 54 -6.21 8.88 2.05
N ARG A 55 -5.13 9.66 2.25
CA ARG A 55 -5.17 10.94 2.97
C ARG A 55 -6.03 11.98 2.24
N ALA A 56 -5.94 12.08 0.92
CA ALA A 56 -6.81 12.96 0.14
C ALA A 56 -8.29 12.57 0.27
N GLY A 57 -8.58 11.25 0.24
CA GLY A 57 -9.92 10.75 0.51
C GLY A 57 -10.40 11.08 1.94
N ALA A 58 -9.53 10.96 2.94
CA ALA A 58 -9.86 11.29 4.33
C ALA A 58 -10.15 12.79 4.51
N GLN A 59 -9.41 13.68 3.85
CA GLN A 59 -9.72 15.12 3.88
C GLN A 59 -11.13 15.43 3.36
N VAL A 60 -11.56 14.73 2.30
CA VAL A 60 -12.93 14.85 1.79
C VAL A 60 -13.94 14.27 2.79
N ALA A 61 -13.66 13.10 3.36
CA ALA A 61 -14.50 12.49 4.39
C ALA A 61 -14.67 13.37 5.63
N PHE A 62 -13.66 14.19 5.98
CA PHE A 62 -13.76 15.14 7.08
C PHE A 62 -14.77 16.27 6.81
N THR A 63 -14.87 16.72 5.56
CA THR A 63 -15.80 17.81 5.18
C THR A 63 -17.19 17.30 4.83
N HIS A 64 -17.29 16.03 4.42
CA HIS A 64 -18.54 15.37 4.01
C HIS A 64 -18.66 14.01 4.72
N PRO A 65 -18.99 13.98 6.02
CA PRO A 65 -19.19 12.74 6.73
C PRO A 65 -20.37 11.98 6.11
N GLY A 66 -20.08 10.87 5.44
CA GLY A 66 -21.08 9.91 4.96
C GLY A 66 -21.66 9.04 6.06
N ASP A 67 -22.68 8.27 5.69
CA ASP A 67 -23.33 7.31 6.58
C ASP A 67 -22.56 5.98 6.58
N THR A 68 -22.86 5.08 7.53
CA THR A 68 -21.99 4.02 8.09
C THR A 68 -21.05 3.16 7.25
N GLN A 69 -21.13 3.17 5.92
CA GLN A 69 -20.29 2.34 5.07
C GLN A 69 -20.22 2.89 3.66
N PHE A 70 -19.25 2.41 2.89
CA PHE A 70 -19.19 2.59 1.45
C PHE A 70 -20.42 1.93 0.79
N ASN A 71 -21.51 2.68 0.71
CA ASN A 71 -22.63 2.39 -0.14
C ASN A 71 -22.40 3.15 -1.45
N VAL A 72 -22.39 2.45 -2.58
CA VAL A 72 -22.27 3.12 -3.90
C VAL A 72 -23.39 4.13 -4.17
N ASN A 73 -24.48 4.06 -3.39
CA ASN A 73 -25.60 4.98 -3.44
C ASN A 73 -25.45 6.16 -2.46
N ASP A 74 -24.44 6.15 -1.58
CA ASP A 74 -24.12 7.31 -0.75
C ASP A 74 -23.29 8.32 -1.59
N PRO A 75 -23.79 9.55 -1.79
CA PRO A 75 -23.08 10.58 -2.53
C PRO A 75 -21.73 10.95 -1.89
N ASN A 76 -21.61 10.88 -0.57
CA ASN A 76 -20.38 11.20 0.16
C ASN A 76 -19.33 10.09 -0.03
N ALA A 77 -19.74 8.82 0.07
CA ALA A 77 -18.87 7.68 -0.21
C ALA A 77 -18.37 7.70 -1.67
N THR A 78 -19.24 8.10 -2.62
CA THR A 78 -18.87 8.26 -4.04
C THR A 78 -17.88 9.40 -4.24
N LEU A 79 -18.06 10.53 -3.55
CA LEU A 79 -17.14 11.66 -3.59
C LEU A 79 -15.73 11.25 -3.09
N VAL A 80 -15.66 10.58 -1.94
CA VAL A 80 -14.39 10.07 -1.38
C VAL A 80 -13.70 9.13 -2.37
N LYS A 81 -14.44 8.18 -2.96
CA LYS A 81 -13.89 7.26 -3.97
C LYS A 81 -13.34 8.00 -5.18
N ASN A 82 -14.08 8.97 -5.72
CA ASN A 82 -13.65 9.71 -6.90
C ASN A 82 -12.38 10.52 -6.62
N THR A 83 -12.24 11.12 -5.44
CA THR A 83 -11.01 11.84 -5.05
C THR A 83 -9.81 10.92 -4.89
N VAL A 84 -9.99 9.74 -4.29
CA VAL A 84 -8.92 8.73 -4.18
C VAL A 84 -8.49 8.26 -5.58
N LEU A 85 -9.45 7.96 -6.47
CA LEU A 85 -9.15 7.51 -7.83
C LEU A 85 -8.49 8.62 -8.67
N ALA A 86 -8.88 9.88 -8.49
CA ALA A 86 -8.23 11.03 -9.13
C ALA A 86 -6.77 11.18 -8.68
N SER A 87 -6.43 10.77 -7.45
CA SER A 87 -5.05 10.78 -6.95
C SER A 87 -4.20 9.60 -7.47
N LEU A 88 -4.85 8.58 -8.04
CA LEU A 88 -4.22 7.34 -8.51
C LEU A 88 -4.31 7.18 -10.03
N GLN A 89 -4.17 8.30 -10.77
CA GLN A 89 -4.24 8.28 -12.24
C GLN A 89 -3.29 7.23 -12.84
N GLY A 90 -3.81 6.50 -13.83
CA GLY A 90 -3.13 5.40 -14.51
C GLY A 90 -3.38 4.02 -13.89
N TRP A 91 -4.04 3.92 -12.73
CA TRP A 91 -4.48 2.63 -12.18
C TRP A 91 -5.99 2.46 -12.32
N PRO A 92 -6.46 1.35 -12.92
CA PRO A 92 -7.90 1.12 -13.08
C PRO A 92 -8.55 0.87 -11.71
N ALA A 93 -9.78 1.37 -11.54
CA ALA A 93 -10.58 1.04 -10.37
C ALA A 93 -10.99 -0.44 -10.40
N ALA A 94 -10.92 -1.11 -9.25
CA ALA A 94 -11.46 -2.46 -9.12
C ALA A 94 -13.00 -2.41 -9.17
N PRO A 95 -13.67 -3.33 -9.89
CA PRO A 95 -15.14 -3.35 -9.98
C PRO A 95 -15.79 -3.74 -8.64
N THR A 96 -15.14 -4.59 -7.85
CA THR A 96 -15.57 -4.98 -6.50
C THR A 96 -14.39 -5.14 -5.56
N CYS A 97 -14.65 -5.02 -4.26
CA CYS A 97 -13.66 -5.08 -3.18
C CYS A 97 -13.71 -6.39 -2.36
N ILE A 98 -14.57 -7.34 -2.74
CA ILE A 98 -14.99 -8.46 -1.89
C ILE A 98 -13.93 -9.58 -1.78
N ASN A 99 -13.04 -9.72 -2.78
CA ASN A 99 -11.99 -10.74 -2.81
C ASN A 99 -10.59 -10.13 -3.08
N GLY A 100 -10.35 -8.92 -2.58
CA GLY A 100 -9.14 -8.14 -2.87
C GLY A 100 -9.27 -7.29 -4.14
N ALA A 101 -8.25 -6.47 -4.42
CA ALA A 101 -8.32 -5.43 -5.44
C ALA A 101 -8.22 -5.92 -6.90
N GLY A 102 -8.10 -7.23 -7.13
CA GLY A 102 -7.88 -7.79 -8.48
C GLY A 102 -6.67 -7.17 -9.17
N ASN A 103 -6.84 -6.73 -10.42
CA ASN A 103 -5.83 -5.95 -11.17
C ASN A 103 -5.96 -4.43 -10.97
N GLY A 104 -6.92 -3.99 -10.15
CA GLY A 104 -7.25 -2.59 -9.96
C GLY A 104 -6.95 -2.08 -8.55
N VAL A 105 -7.47 -0.88 -8.28
CA VAL A 105 -7.47 -0.26 -6.95
C VAL A 105 -8.84 -0.41 -6.34
N CYS A 106 -8.90 -1.02 -5.15
CA CYS A 106 -10.12 -1.07 -4.35
C CYS A 106 -10.07 0.06 -3.32
N VAL A 107 -11.16 0.81 -3.23
CA VAL A 107 -11.36 1.89 -2.25
C VAL A 107 -12.55 1.50 -1.38
N THR A 108 -12.36 1.55 -0.06
CA THR A 108 -13.40 1.28 0.92
C THR A 108 -13.45 2.47 1.88
N TYR A 109 -14.65 2.97 2.09
CA TYR A 109 -14.98 4.00 3.06
C TYR A 109 -15.83 3.36 4.16
N ALA A 110 -15.60 3.72 5.41
CA ALA A 110 -16.49 3.36 6.50
C ALA A 110 -16.52 4.51 7.50
N ALA A 111 -17.71 4.90 7.92
CA ALA A 111 -17.91 5.87 8.98
C ALA A 111 -18.63 5.20 10.15
N TRP A 112 -18.35 5.64 11.36
CA TRP A 112 -19.08 5.16 12.53
C TRP A 112 -19.05 6.21 13.62
N CYS A 113 -20.04 6.17 14.48
CA CYS A 113 -20.11 7.00 15.66
C CYS A 113 -19.74 6.18 16.89
N GLN A 114 -19.01 6.79 17.81
CA GLN A 114 -18.67 6.21 19.11
C GLN A 114 -19.07 7.19 20.22
N CYS A 115 -19.74 6.68 21.25
CA CYS A 115 -20.05 7.44 22.46
C CYS A 115 -18.93 7.28 23.49
N PRO A 116 -18.47 8.35 24.16
CA PRO A 116 -17.63 8.24 25.34
C PRO A 116 -18.49 7.71 26.50
N GLN A 117 -18.52 6.37 26.61
CA GLN A 117 -19.04 5.56 27.72
C GLN A 117 -20.38 6.01 28.34
N SER A 118 -21.47 5.34 27.94
CA SER A 118 -22.36 4.78 28.97
C SER A 118 -21.63 3.57 29.56
N GLY A 119 -21.60 3.45 30.89
CA GLY A 119 -20.68 2.57 31.62
C GLY A 119 -20.61 1.12 31.10
N ASN A 120 -19.37 0.59 31.12
CA ASN A 120 -19.00 -0.83 31.17
C ASN A 120 -19.90 -1.86 30.46
N ALA A 121 -19.56 -2.14 29.20
CA ALA A 121 -19.29 -3.52 28.79
C ALA A 121 -17.93 -3.56 28.09
N ALA A 122 -16.94 -4.18 28.74
CA ALA A 122 -15.70 -4.56 28.09
C ALA A 122 -16.04 -5.54 26.95
N GLY A 123 -15.88 -5.12 25.69
CA GLY A 123 -15.99 -6.00 24.52
C GLY A 123 -17.00 -5.62 23.44
N THR A 124 -17.79 -4.55 23.59
CA THR A 124 -18.64 -4.06 22.49
C THR A 124 -18.21 -2.64 22.10
N SER A 125 -17.37 -2.54 21.07
CA SER A 125 -17.26 -1.31 20.28
C SER A 125 -18.64 -1.00 19.71
N PHE A 126 -19.40 -0.12 20.37
CA PHE A 126 -20.68 0.34 19.86
C PHE A 126 -20.43 1.29 18.69
N ALA A 127 -20.07 0.74 17.53
CA ALA A 127 -20.09 1.45 16.26
C ALA A 127 -21.56 1.63 15.88
N TYR A 128 -22.11 2.82 16.11
CA TYR A 128 -23.47 3.16 15.73
C TYR A 128 -23.50 3.81 14.35
N ASP A 129 -24.67 3.70 13.70
CA ASP A 129 -24.94 4.51 12.53
C ASP A 129 -25.20 5.96 12.89
N CYS A 130 -24.38 6.84 12.33
CA CYS A 130 -24.51 8.27 12.48
C CYS A 130 -25.70 8.84 11.69
N SER A 131 -26.36 8.02 10.86
CA SER A 131 -27.53 8.37 10.05
C SER A 131 -28.86 8.29 10.79
N ALA A 132 -28.89 7.69 12.00
CA ALA A 132 -30.13 7.55 12.75
C ALA A 132 -30.58 8.91 13.32
N ASN A 133 -31.84 9.29 13.04
CA ASN A 133 -32.55 10.48 13.58
C ASN A 133 -32.62 10.53 15.13
N SER A 134 -32.09 9.53 15.82
CA SER A 134 -31.94 9.47 17.26
C SER A 134 -30.48 9.13 17.54
N PRO A 135 -29.62 10.12 17.82
CA PRO A 135 -28.23 9.85 18.17
C PRO A 135 -28.18 8.96 19.43
N PRO A 136 -27.27 7.98 19.49
CA PRO A 136 -27.19 7.01 20.60
C PRO A 136 -26.81 7.64 21.95
N CYS A 137 -26.33 8.89 21.94
CA CYS A 137 -25.93 9.68 23.10
C CYS A 137 -25.87 11.17 22.70
N GLU A 138 -25.91 12.08 23.69
CA GLU A 138 -25.83 13.54 23.44
C GLU A 138 -24.43 13.99 22.98
N ASP A 139 -23.37 13.33 23.46
CA ASP A 139 -21.98 13.60 23.09
C ASP A 139 -21.42 12.41 22.29
N PHE A 140 -21.56 12.38 20.96
CA PHE A 140 -20.93 11.35 20.13
C PHE A 140 -19.70 11.89 19.39
N GLU A 141 -18.68 11.04 19.24
CA GLU A 141 -17.52 11.29 18.41
C GLU A 141 -17.69 10.53 17.08
N ARG A 142 -17.60 11.21 15.93
CA ARG A 142 -17.68 10.53 14.63
C ARG A 142 -16.28 10.12 14.18
N TYR A 143 -16.18 8.98 13.54
CA TYR A 143 -14.96 8.45 12.95
C TYR A 143 -15.23 8.10 11.49
N ALA A 144 -14.22 8.29 10.66
CA ALA A 144 -14.23 7.85 9.27
C ALA A 144 -12.90 7.19 8.95
N SER A 145 -12.96 6.06 8.25
CA SER A 145 -11.81 5.36 7.71
C SER A 145 -11.89 5.28 6.20
N VAL A 146 -10.74 5.51 5.56
CA VAL A 146 -10.53 5.35 4.13
C VAL A 146 -9.44 4.32 3.93
N THR A 147 -9.81 3.17 3.40
CA THR A 147 -8.91 2.09 3.04
C THR A 147 -8.76 2.04 1.52
N VAL A 148 -7.52 2.00 1.05
CA VAL A 148 -7.16 1.85 -0.36
C VAL A 148 -6.26 0.63 -0.49
N THR A 149 -6.62 -0.30 -1.35
CA THR A 149 -5.89 -1.56 -1.54
C THR A 149 -5.58 -1.81 -3.01
N ARG A 150 -4.42 -2.42 -3.25
CA ARG A 150 -3.98 -2.86 -4.58
C ARG A 150 -3.16 -4.13 -4.47
N ASN A 151 -3.31 -5.04 -5.42
CA ASN A 151 -2.44 -6.22 -5.51
C ASN A 151 -1.10 -5.82 -6.13
N TYR A 152 0.01 -6.22 -5.49
CA TYR A 152 1.36 -6.03 -6.01
C TYR A 152 1.99 -7.39 -6.33
N THR A 153 2.37 -7.58 -7.59
CA THR A 153 3.13 -8.75 -8.07
C THR A 153 4.62 -8.43 -7.98
N ARG A 154 5.33 -9.14 -7.11
CA ARG A 154 6.79 -9.04 -6.97
C ARG A 154 7.47 -9.72 -8.14
N LEU A 155 8.62 -9.20 -8.57
CA LEU A 155 9.49 -9.91 -9.53
C LEU A 155 10.12 -11.16 -8.91
N ALA A 156 10.36 -11.16 -7.61
CA ALA A 156 10.83 -12.32 -6.88
C ALA A 156 9.66 -13.26 -6.57
N VAL A 157 9.80 -14.53 -6.98
CA VAL A 157 8.87 -15.67 -6.92
C VAL A 157 8.27 -15.89 -5.52
N VAL A 158 7.35 -15.02 -5.11
CA VAL A 158 6.62 -15.08 -3.84
C VAL A 158 5.18 -14.64 -4.14
N PRO A 159 4.14 -15.32 -3.59
CA PRO A 159 2.76 -14.98 -3.89
C PRO A 159 2.43 -13.51 -3.55
N ILE A 160 1.50 -12.99 -4.35
CA ILE A 160 0.85 -11.68 -4.26
C ILE A 160 0.81 -11.11 -2.84
N SER A 161 1.54 -10.01 -2.63
CA SER A 161 1.39 -9.17 -1.46
C SER A 161 0.41 -8.05 -1.79
N THR A 162 -0.64 -7.90 -0.98
CA THR A 162 -1.55 -6.75 -1.10
C THR A 162 -0.93 -5.53 -0.43
N LEU A 163 -0.87 -4.41 -1.13
CA LEU A 163 -0.50 -3.12 -0.57
C LEU A 163 -1.77 -2.45 -0.06
N ARG A 164 -1.71 -1.90 1.16
CA ARG A 164 -2.84 -1.24 1.79
C ARG A 164 -2.41 0.09 2.40
N GLY A 165 -3.08 1.17 1.99
CA GLY A 165 -3.09 2.44 2.72
C GLY A 165 -4.38 2.54 3.51
N ASN A 166 -4.31 2.78 4.81
CA ASN A 166 -5.48 3.06 5.63
C ASN A 166 -5.28 4.38 6.37
N VAL A 167 -6.30 5.22 6.36
CA VAL A 167 -6.33 6.47 7.11
C VAL A 167 -7.63 6.50 7.90
N GLU A 168 -7.50 6.68 9.20
CA GLU A 168 -8.63 6.84 10.12
C GLU A 168 -8.57 8.25 10.72
N ILE A 169 -9.70 8.94 10.67
CA ILE A 169 -9.85 10.30 11.17
C ILE A 169 -11.06 10.38 12.08
N ARG A 170 -10.93 11.20 13.12
CA ARG A 170 -12.07 11.63 13.92
C ARG A 170 -12.69 12.86 13.24
N VAL A 171 -13.98 12.77 12.93
CA VAL A 171 -14.80 13.85 12.38
C VAL A 171 -15.62 14.41 13.54
N ARG A 172 -15.58 15.73 13.72
CA ARG A 172 -16.22 16.40 14.86
C ARG A 172 -17.74 16.38 14.76
#